data_AF-A0A317WS15-F1
#
_entry.id   AF-A0A317WS15-F1
#
_cell.length_a   1.000
_cell.length_b   1.000
_cell.length_c   1.000
_cell.angle_alpha   90.00
_cell.angle_beta   90.00
_cell.angle_gamma   90.00
#
_symmetry.space_group_name_H-M   'P 1'
#
loop_
_entity.id
_entity.type
_entity.pdbx_description
1 polymer ?
#
loop_
_entity_poly.entity_id
_entity_poly.type
_entity_poly.pdbx_seq_one_letter_code
_entity_poly.pdbx_strand_id
1 'polypeptide(L)'
;MAPTTRSTSSAAPAAGGSINTSDFLNTAINTDPRTQAEGLPSKLPGSLQGVTELLTGRKNFERWHLWVETSLRPLSLYQLLQKDLPRPQIDDPSYNLWHRLSSIICAWLLKQLSPEISERFVRAEGGREFADNAYKTICKIALGEELIKVINTCIKLVSESRNNYSTIAQYINSFMNTFTTAQRIRCKMPAFMATCILLSNLETELPTWTTPIRIALPLANPDTLTNTDFYKYCDEAIATGNGLDAKHLAASAPIIQASAAPRDIKSDHWKKRTFPEPGISPEDHVAKMRNQQPQQLDRKCAYCHIGGHGSLVYYHLNPSLRPPHWKPTRGL
;
A
#
# COMPACT_ATOMS: atom_id res chain seq x y z
N MET A 1 -7.65 60.15 38.36
CA MET A 1 -6.97 61.09 37.45
C MET A 1 -6.61 60.35 36.17
N ALA A 2 -7.40 60.54 35.11
CA ALA A 2 -6.89 60.59 33.73
C ALA A 2 -6.82 62.09 33.36
N PRO A 3 -6.29 62.55 32.21
CA PRO A 3 -5.69 61.84 31.07
C PRO A 3 -4.39 62.49 30.54
N THR A 4 -3.68 61.86 29.59
CA THR A 4 -3.09 62.62 28.46
C THR A 4 -2.97 61.73 27.22
N THR A 5 -3.63 62.18 26.16
CA THR A 5 -3.61 61.69 24.79
C THR A 5 -2.48 62.37 24.00
N ARG A 6 -1.91 61.69 22.98
CA ARG A 6 -1.36 62.37 21.81
C ARG A 6 -1.60 61.53 20.55
N SER A 7 -2.42 62.08 19.67
CA SER A 7 -2.68 61.66 18.28
C SER A 7 -1.76 62.41 17.32
N THR A 8 -1.35 61.74 16.23
CA THR A 8 -1.19 62.25 14.84
C THR A 8 -0.98 61.01 13.95
N SER A 9 -1.96 60.53 13.17
CA SER A 9 -2.49 61.01 11.88
C SER A 9 -1.60 60.74 10.65
N SER A 10 -2.17 59.89 9.77
CA SER A 10 -2.16 59.90 8.30
C SER A 10 -0.89 59.53 7.51
N ALA A 11 -0.95 58.40 6.81
CA ALA A 11 -1.03 58.38 5.34
C ALA A 11 -1.31 56.96 4.83
N ALA A 12 -2.42 56.78 4.11
CA ALA A 12 -2.65 55.61 3.26
C ALA A 12 -1.96 55.80 1.90
N PRO A 13 -1.64 54.69 1.21
CA PRO A 13 -1.99 54.63 -0.20
C PRO A 13 -2.81 53.37 -0.50
N ALA A 14 -3.96 53.61 -1.11
CA ALA A 14 -4.65 52.61 -1.90
C ALA A 14 -4.00 52.56 -3.29
N ALA A 15 -3.59 51.37 -3.72
CA ALA A 15 -3.44 51.06 -5.14
C ALA A 15 -3.57 49.55 -5.33
N GLY A 16 -4.60 49.17 -6.07
CA GLY A 16 -4.94 47.78 -6.36
C GLY A 16 -3.83 47.07 -7.13
N GLY A 17 -3.55 45.84 -6.69
CA GLY A 17 -2.88 44.81 -7.48
C GLY A 17 -3.76 43.58 -7.43
N SER A 18 -4.36 43.25 -8.57
CA SER A 18 -5.15 42.03 -8.77
C SER A 18 -4.32 40.82 -8.37
N ILE A 19 -4.76 40.06 -7.36
CA ILE A 19 -4.13 38.78 -7.01
C ILE A 19 -4.53 37.80 -8.11
N ASN A 20 -3.62 37.54 -9.05
CA ASN A 20 -3.78 36.46 -10.01
C ASN A 20 -3.75 35.14 -9.24
N THR A 21 -4.91 34.49 -9.13
CA THR A 21 -5.14 33.19 -8.47
C THR A 21 -4.49 32.01 -9.22
N SER A 22 -3.65 32.28 -10.23
CA SER A 22 -2.89 31.28 -10.99
C SER A 22 -1.55 30.89 -10.35
N ASP A 23 -1.03 31.66 -9.39
CA ASP A 23 0.29 31.38 -8.78
C ASP A 23 0.21 30.45 -7.55
N PHE A 24 -1.00 30.07 -7.13
CA PHE A 24 -1.23 29.12 -6.02
C PHE A 24 -1.35 27.65 -6.47
N LEU A 25 -1.19 27.36 -7.77
CA LEU A 25 -1.39 26.01 -8.33
C LEU A 25 -0.14 25.44 -9.01
N ASN A 26 1.06 25.77 -8.55
CA ASN A 26 2.28 25.13 -9.06
C ASN A 26 3.36 24.87 -7.99
N THR A 27 2.94 24.52 -6.77
CA THR A 27 3.78 23.65 -5.93
C THR A 27 3.35 22.23 -6.22
N ALA A 28 3.99 21.62 -7.22
CA ALA A 28 3.95 20.18 -7.40
C ALA A 28 4.24 19.54 -6.04
N ILE A 29 3.25 18.84 -5.48
CA ILE A 29 3.48 18.00 -4.31
C ILE A 29 4.45 16.93 -4.81
N ASN A 30 5.72 17.14 -4.53
CA ASN A 30 6.77 16.16 -4.68
C ASN A 30 6.47 15.09 -3.63
N THR A 31 5.56 14.16 -3.93
CA THR A 31 5.28 13.00 -3.07
C THR A 31 6.39 11.99 -3.28
N ASP A 32 7.59 12.33 -2.81
CA ASP A 32 8.59 11.31 -2.54
C ASP A 32 7.98 10.36 -1.50
N PRO A 33 8.01 9.03 -1.70
CA PRO A 33 7.48 8.09 -0.73
C PRO A 33 8.18 8.33 0.61
N ARG A 34 7.38 8.56 1.67
CA ARG A 34 7.85 8.75 3.04
C ARG A 34 8.94 7.73 3.39
N THR A 35 10.17 8.21 3.60
CA THR A 35 11.32 7.37 3.93
C THR A 35 11.61 7.38 5.42
N GLN A 36 12.48 6.47 5.87
CA GLN A 36 13.06 6.50 7.22
C GLN A 36 13.85 7.78 7.52
N ALA A 37 14.11 8.64 6.53
CA ALA A 37 14.88 9.88 6.70
C ALA A 37 14.02 11.11 7.02
N GLU A 38 12.69 11.02 6.89
CA GLU A 38 11.79 12.16 7.00
C GLU A 38 11.74 12.75 8.43
N GLY A 39 12.10 14.01 8.61
CA GLY A 39 12.01 14.66 9.93
C GLY A 39 13.07 14.19 10.94
N LEU A 40 14.14 13.53 10.47
CA LEU A 40 15.28 13.21 11.32
C LEU A 40 15.98 14.48 11.82
N PRO A 41 16.41 14.51 13.09
CA PRO A 41 17.11 15.66 13.64
C PRO A 41 18.52 15.78 13.04
N SER A 42 18.93 16.98 12.66
CA SER A 42 20.29 17.23 12.13
C SER A 42 21.39 16.93 13.16
N LYS A 43 21.07 17.06 14.45
CA LYS A 43 21.92 16.76 15.60
C LYS A 43 21.13 15.98 16.64
N LEU A 44 21.76 14.94 17.21
CA LEU A 44 21.19 14.25 18.37
C LEU A 44 21.36 15.12 19.61
N PRO A 45 20.37 15.17 20.51
CA PRO A 45 20.57 15.74 21.83
C PRO A 45 21.51 14.82 22.62
N GLY A 46 22.76 15.27 22.83
CA GLY A 46 23.74 14.62 23.70
C GLY A 46 23.78 13.08 23.62
N SER A 47 23.85 12.42 24.78
CA SER A 47 23.73 10.97 24.89
C SER A 47 22.25 10.57 25.02
N LEU A 48 21.80 9.66 24.15
CA LEU A 48 20.53 8.97 24.35
C LEU A 48 20.57 8.21 25.67
N GLN A 49 19.59 8.44 26.54
CA GLN A 49 19.47 7.68 27.78
C GLN A 49 19.19 6.21 27.46
N GLY A 50 19.76 5.30 28.26
CA GLY A 50 19.40 3.89 28.19
C GLY A 50 17.96 3.67 28.66
N VAL A 51 17.39 2.53 28.29
CA VAL A 51 16.10 2.10 28.84
C VAL A 51 16.28 1.59 30.27
N THR A 52 15.21 1.64 31.06
CA THR A 52 15.22 1.33 32.50
C THR A 52 15.64 -0.12 32.81
N GLU A 53 15.27 -1.07 31.95
CA GLU A 53 15.58 -2.49 32.13
C GLU A 53 16.11 -3.06 30.81
N LEU A 54 17.19 -3.85 30.88
CA LEU A 54 17.72 -4.53 29.70
C LEU A 54 16.75 -5.61 29.22
N LEU A 55 16.70 -5.84 27.90
CA LEU A 55 15.91 -6.91 27.33
C LEU A 55 16.49 -8.27 27.75
N THR A 56 15.73 -9.03 28.54
CA THR A 56 16.13 -10.38 28.99
C THR A 56 15.44 -11.47 28.18
N GLY A 57 14.38 -11.12 27.44
CA GLY A 57 13.67 -12.03 26.56
C GLY A 57 12.18 -11.69 26.54
N ARG A 58 11.35 -12.67 26.21
CA ARG A 58 9.89 -12.47 26.05
C ARG A 58 9.22 -11.82 27.26
N LYS A 59 9.59 -12.21 28.47
CA LYS A 59 8.90 -11.80 29.71
C LYS A 59 8.86 -10.29 29.90
N ASN A 60 9.93 -9.59 29.51
CA ASN A 60 10.03 -8.14 29.64
C ASN A 60 10.02 -7.41 28.27
N PHE A 61 9.73 -8.13 27.18
CA PHE A 61 9.78 -7.56 25.82
C PHE A 61 8.81 -6.39 25.64
N GLU A 62 7.54 -6.51 26.04
CA GLU A 62 6.54 -5.44 25.87
C GLU A 62 6.95 -4.15 26.58
N ARG A 63 7.46 -4.29 27.82
CA ARG A 63 7.93 -3.16 28.61
C ARG A 63 9.19 -2.53 28.01
N TRP A 64 10.13 -3.36 27.58
CA TRP A 64 11.34 -2.94 26.89
C TRP A 64 11.01 -2.20 25.58
N HIS A 65 10.09 -2.74 24.78
CA HIS A 65 9.64 -2.14 23.53
C HIS A 65 9.02 -0.77 23.77
N LEU A 66 8.12 -0.67 24.75
CA LEU A 66 7.52 0.60 25.15
C LEU A 66 8.59 1.62 25.54
N TRP A 67 9.61 1.23 26.32
CA TRP A 67 10.69 2.16 26.67
C TRP A 67 11.50 2.61 25.46
N VAL A 68 11.90 1.67 24.58
CA VAL A 68 12.57 2.02 23.32
C VAL A 68 11.75 3.02 22.51
N GLU A 69 10.45 2.79 22.40
CA GLU A 69 9.53 3.70 21.73
C GLU A 69 9.51 5.09 22.39
N THR A 70 9.33 5.15 23.72
CA THR A 70 9.29 6.41 24.47
C THR A 70 10.61 7.18 24.47
N SER A 71 11.75 6.50 24.30
CA SER A 71 13.06 7.14 24.17
C SER A 71 13.29 7.75 22.78
N LEU A 72 12.74 7.13 21.73
CA LEU A 72 13.05 7.50 20.34
C LEU A 72 11.98 8.37 19.68
N ARG A 73 10.69 8.20 20.00
CA ARG A 73 9.60 8.97 19.40
C ARG A 73 9.71 10.48 19.65
N PRO A 74 10.02 10.98 20.86
CA PRO A 74 10.16 12.42 21.10
C PRO A 74 11.30 13.08 20.30
N LEU A 75 12.23 12.27 19.79
CA LEU A 75 13.38 12.71 19.01
C LEU A 75 13.20 12.49 17.50
N SER A 76 12.03 12.03 17.07
CA SER A 76 11.76 11.62 15.68
C SER A 76 12.71 10.51 15.17
N LEU A 77 13.24 9.67 16.06
CA LEU A 77 14.18 8.60 15.72
C LEU A 77 13.50 7.23 15.57
N TYR A 78 12.25 7.09 16.04
CA TYR A 78 11.54 5.81 16.04
C TYR A 78 11.33 5.22 14.64
N GLN A 79 11.20 6.08 13.62
CA GLN A 79 11.09 5.68 12.22
C GLN A 79 12.31 4.90 11.71
N LEU A 80 13.49 5.08 12.30
CA LEU A 80 14.71 4.34 11.95
C LEU A 80 14.58 2.84 12.28
N LEU A 81 13.61 2.46 13.13
CA LEU A 81 13.33 1.06 13.47
C LEU A 81 12.32 0.41 12.52
N GLN A 82 11.62 1.21 11.72
CA GLN A 82 10.47 0.77 10.93
C GLN A 82 10.93 0.20 9.59
N LYS A 83 11.08 -1.12 9.52
CA LYS A 83 11.55 -1.80 8.30
C LYS A 83 10.57 -1.67 7.12
N ASP A 84 9.32 -1.37 7.38
CA ASP A 84 8.29 -1.18 6.34
C ASP A 84 8.38 0.20 5.67
N LEU A 85 9.10 1.15 6.29
CA LEU A 85 9.45 2.41 5.64
C LEU A 85 10.69 2.22 4.76
N PRO A 86 10.67 2.68 3.50
CA PRO A 86 11.84 2.61 2.63
C PRO A 86 12.99 3.43 3.22
N ARG A 87 14.20 2.91 3.05
CA ARG A 87 15.43 3.66 3.33
C ARG A 87 15.61 4.72 2.23
N PRO A 88 16.20 5.89 2.55
CA PRO A 88 16.63 6.82 1.51
C PRO A 88 17.60 6.13 0.55
N GLN A 89 17.53 6.49 -0.73
CA GLN A 89 18.49 6.02 -1.73
C GLN A 89 19.85 6.68 -1.53
N ILE A 90 20.94 6.11 -2.05
CA ILE A 90 22.31 6.60 -1.82
C ILE A 90 22.51 8.03 -2.36
N ASP A 91 21.80 8.39 -3.42
CA ASP A 91 21.79 9.71 -4.05
C ASP A 91 20.88 10.74 -3.34
N ASP A 92 20.07 10.30 -2.38
CA ASP A 92 19.22 11.18 -1.57
C ASP A 92 20.10 12.05 -0.64
N PRO A 93 19.93 13.39 -0.62
CA PRO A 93 20.66 14.28 0.28
C PRO A 93 20.57 13.89 1.77
N SER A 94 19.48 13.23 2.17
CA SER A 94 19.23 12.76 3.53
C SER A 94 19.89 11.43 3.87
N TYR A 95 20.44 10.71 2.87
CA TYR A 95 21.05 9.38 3.06
C TYR A 95 22.16 9.39 4.10
N ASN A 96 23.09 10.34 4.02
CA ASN A 96 24.23 10.40 4.95
C ASN A 96 23.78 10.66 6.39
N LEU A 97 22.74 11.50 6.57
CA LEU A 97 22.17 11.76 7.89
C LEU A 97 21.48 10.51 8.43
N TRP A 98 20.63 9.88 7.62
CA TRP A 98 19.96 8.63 7.96
C TRP A 98 20.95 7.53 8.30
N HIS A 99 21.97 7.31 7.47
CA HIS A 99 22.99 6.29 7.67
C HIS A 99 23.69 6.48 9.01
N ARG A 100 24.20 7.69 9.29
CA ARG A 100 24.87 8.01 10.56
C ARG A 100 23.95 7.75 11.75
N LEU A 101 22.72 8.26 11.72
CA LEU A 101 21.77 8.12 12.82
C LEU A 101 21.34 6.66 13.02
N SER A 102 21.08 5.93 11.94
CA SER A 102 20.73 4.52 11.96
C SER A 102 21.86 3.67 12.58
N SER A 103 23.12 3.94 12.26
CA SER A 103 24.26 3.27 12.90
C SER A 103 24.36 3.60 14.39
N ILE A 104 24.12 4.85 14.80
CA ILE A 104 24.13 5.25 16.22
C ILE A 104 23.01 4.54 16.99
N ILE A 105 21.79 4.51 16.44
CA ILE A 105 20.66 3.83 17.06
C ILE A 105 20.89 2.32 17.12
N CYS A 106 21.49 1.72 16.10
CA CYS A 106 21.91 0.32 16.14
C CYS A 106 22.84 0.06 17.33
N ALA A 107 23.90 0.85 17.48
CA ALA A 107 24.82 0.71 18.62
C ALA A 107 24.14 0.96 19.97
N TRP A 108 23.21 1.92 20.03
CA TRP A 108 22.42 2.19 21.23
C TRP A 108 21.51 1.00 21.60
N LEU A 109 20.81 0.40 20.63
CA LEU A 109 19.94 -0.76 20.83
C LEU A 109 20.70 -1.95 21.42
N LEU A 110 21.93 -2.21 20.96
CA LEU A 110 22.75 -3.32 21.46
C LEU A 110 23.14 -3.13 22.93
N LYS A 111 23.30 -1.88 23.40
CA LYS A 111 23.53 -1.57 24.81
C LYS A 111 22.29 -1.79 25.68
N GLN A 112 21.11 -1.97 25.09
CA GLN A 112 19.85 -2.22 25.80
C GLN A 112 19.54 -3.71 25.97
N LEU A 113 20.47 -4.60 25.65
CA LEU A 113 20.28 -6.05 25.67
C LEU A 113 20.96 -6.67 26.89
N SER A 114 20.36 -7.73 27.45
CA SER A 114 21.07 -8.58 28.40
C SER A 114 22.26 -9.28 27.72
N PRO A 115 23.26 -9.76 28.49
CA PRO A 115 24.37 -10.52 27.93
C PRO A 115 23.91 -11.72 27.07
N GLU A 116 22.88 -12.43 27.50
CA GLU A 116 22.30 -13.58 26.78
C GLU A 116 21.69 -13.18 25.42
N ILE A 117 20.86 -12.13 25.39
CA ILE A 117 20.23 -11.66 24.15
C ILE A 117 21.30 -11.07 23.21
N SER A 118 22.28 -10.35 23.75
CA SER A 118 23.41 -9.81 23.01
C SER A 118 24.25 -10.91 22.36
N GLU A 119 24.57 -11.97 23.09
CA GLU A 119 25.31 -13.13 22.56
C GLU A 119 24.55 -13.82 21.43
N ARG A 120 23.24 -14.02 21.58
CA ARG A 120 22.39 -14.57 20.53
C ARG A 120 22.32 -13.65 19.31
N PHE A 121 22.31 -12.34 19.52
CA PHE A 121 22.36 -11.35 18.44
C PHE A 121 23.69 -11.40 17.69
N VAL A 122 24.81 -11.55 18.40
CA VAL A 122 26.15 -11.71 17.82
C VAL A 122 26.29 -13.00 17.01
N ARG A 123 25.44 -14.00 17.23
CA ARG A 123 25.40 -15.22 16.40
C ARG A 123 24.41 -15.13 15.23
N ALA A 124 23.48 -14.18 15.26
CA ALA A 124 22.48 -14.03 14.22
C ALA A 124 23.05 -13.40 12.93
N GLU A 125 22.57 -13.87 11.79
CA GLU A 125 22.88 -13.31 10.47
C GLU A 125 22.01 -12.07 10.18
N GLY A 126 22.60 -11.05 9.52
CA GLY A 126 21.82 -9.96 8.89
C GLY A 126 21.30 -8.83 9.80
N GLY A 127 21.79 -8.68 11.04
CA GLY A 127 21.28 -7.68 12.00
C GLY A 127 22.14 -6.42 12.22
N ARG A 128 23.33 -6.28 11.62
CA ARG A 128 24.38 -5.44 12.24
C ARG A 128 24.56 -4.03 11.69
N GLU A 129 23.98 -3.74 10.54
CA GLU A 129 24.34 -2.53 9.81
C GLU A 129 23.50 -1.30 10.21
N PHE A 130 22.19 -1.52 10.35
CA PHE A 130 21.21 -0.44 10.52
C PHE A 130 20.16 -0.78 11.58
N ALA A 131 19.59 0.27 12.16
CA ALA A 131 18.69 0.19 13.32
C ALA A 131 17.44 -0.67 13.08
N ASP A 132 16.83 -0.60 11.90
CA ASP A 132 15.68 -1.40 11.49
C ASP A 132 15.99 -2.91 11.47
N ASN A 133 17.13 -3.29 10.89
CA ASN A 133 17.61 -4.66 10.86
C ASN A 133 17.97 -5.16 12.25
N ALA A 134 18.68 -4.34 13.04
CA ALA A 134 19.05 -4.68 14.41
C ALA A 134 17.80 -4.91 15.26
N TYR A 135 16.87 -3.97 15.24
CA TYR A 135 15.61 -4.04 15.97
C TYR A 135 14.79 -5.28 15.60
N LYS A 136 14.60 -5.54 14.30
CA LYS A 136 13.89 -6.74 13.83
C LYS A 136 14.56 -8.03 14.31
N THR A 137 15.89 -8.10 14.29
CA THR A 137 16.64 -9.27 14.76
C THR A 137 16.52 -9.44 16.29
N ILE A 138 16.59 -8.34 17.04
CA ILE A 138 16.36 -8.34 18.50
C ILE A 138 14.96 -8.87 18.82
N CYS A 139 13.91 -8.38 18.14
CA CYS A 139 12.54 -8.87 18.31
C CYS A 139 12.45 -10.38 18.03
N LYS A 140 13.05 -10.86 16.93
CA LYS A 140 13.09 -12.30 16.61
C LYS A 140 13.74 -13.13 17.71
N ILE A 141 14.84 -12.66 18.28
CA ILE A 141 15.58 -13.37 19.34
C ILE A 141 14.77 -13.39 20.64
N ALA A 142 14.23 -12.25 21.05
CA ALA A 142 13.53 -12.09 22.31
C ALA A 142 12.15 -12.78 22.32
N LEU A 143 11.41 -12.68 21.21
CA LEU A 143 10.08 -13.28 21.08
C LEU A 143 10.14 -14.74 20.60
N GLY A 144 11.22 -15.12 19.90
CA GLY A 144 11.36 -16.40 19.21
C GLY A 144 10.76 -16.35 17.80
N GLU A 145 11.41 -17.02 16.85
CA GLU A 145 11.05 -16.99 15.42
C GLU A 145 9.60 -17.45 15.17
N GLU A 146 9.17 -18.50 15.88
CA GLU A 146 7.83 -19.05 15.77
C GLU A 146 6.74 -18.09 16.28
N LEU A 147 7.02 -17.28 17.31
CA LEU A 147 6.03 -16.31 17.79
C LEU A 147 5.92 -15.12 16.84
N ILE A 148 7.02 -14.63 16.27
CA ILE A 148 6.98 -13.56 15.26
C ILE A 148 6.17 -14.02 14.04
N LYS A 149 6.35 -15.27 13.59
CA LYS A 149 5.53 -15.84 12.52
C LYS A 149 4.04 -15.85 12.89
N VAL A 150 3.70 -16.24 14.13
CA VAL A 150 2.32 -16.18 14.64
C VAL A 150 1.78 -14.75 14.61
N ILE A 151 2.48 -13.79 15.21
CA ILE A 151 2.05 -12.37 15.26
C ILE A 151 1.84 -11.81 13.86
N ASN A 152 2.82 -11.95 12.97
CA ASN A 152 2.73 -11.44 11.60
C ASN A 152 1.58 -12.08 10.82
N THR A 153 1.34 -13.38 11.01
CA THR A 153 0.23 -14.08 10.36
C THR A 153 -1.11 -13.59 10.88
N CYS A 154 -1.26 -13.41 12.21
CA CYS A 154 -2.50 -12.91 12.79
C CYS A 154 -2.74 -11.43 12.39
N ILE A 155 -1.71 -10.57 12.37
CA ILE A 155 -1.80 -9.19 11.86
C ILE A 155 -2.20 -9.18 10.39
N LYS A 156 -1.54 -10.00 9.55
CA LYS A 156 -1.87 -10.09 8.13
C LYS A 156 -3.32 -10.50 7.93
N LEU A 157 -3.81 -11.53 8.62
CA LEU A 157 -5.22 -11.96 8.54
C LEU A 157 -6.21 -10.83 8.84
N VAL A 158 -5.94 -10.01 9.86
CA VAL A 158 -6.89 -8.96 10.26
C VAL A 158 -6.77 -7.71 9.40
N SER A 159 -5.59 -7.45 8.82
CA SER A 159 -5.32 -6.25 8.00
C SER A 159 -5.44 -6.49 6.49
N GLU A 160 -5.57 -7.75 6.05
CA GLU A 160 -5.71 -8.09 4.65
C GLU A 160 -7.04 -7.53 4.10
N SER A 161 -6.94 -6.65 3.10
CA SER A 161 -8.07 -5.92 2.55
C SER A 161 -8.30 -6.24 1.08
N ARG A 162 -9.58 -6.39 0.71
CA ARG A 162 -10.01 -6.56 -0.69
C ARG A 162 -9.49 -5.47 -1.62
N ASN A 163 -9.33 -4.25 -1.14
CA ASN A 163 -8.86 -3.10 -1.92
C ASN A 163 -7.40 -3.22 -2.41
N ASN A 164 -6.61 -4.12 -1.81
CA ASN A 164 -5.21 -4.33 -2.18
C ASN A 164 -5.03 -5.25 -3.40
N TYR A 165 -6.12 -5.79 -3.96
CA TYR A 165 -6.10 -6.80 -5.02
C TYR A 165 -6.91 -6.35 -6.24
N SER A 166 -6.49 -6.79 -7.44
CA SER A 166 -7.19 -6.40 -8.67
C SER A 166 -8.49 -7.18 -8.89
N THR A 167 -8.59 -8.41 -8.36
CA THR A 167 -9.78 -9.26 -8.49
C THR A 167 -10.21 -9.84 -7.14
N ILE A 168 -11.49 -10.18 -7.03
CA ILE A 168 -12.05 -10.89 -5.87
C ILE A 168 -11.30 -12.22 -5.66
N ALA A 169 -11.04 -12.96 -6.74
CA ALA A 169 -10.32 -14.24 -6.67
C ALA A 169 -8.90 -14.12 -6.12
N GLN A 170 -8.14 -13.09 -6.52
CA GLN A 170 -6.78 -12.87 -5.97
C GLN A 170 -6.82 -12.56 -4.48
N TYR A 171 -7.74 -11.71 -4.05
CA TYR A 171 -7.94 -11.41 -2.63
C TYR A 171 -8.27 -12.67 -1.84
N ILE A 172 -9.28 -13.43 -2.27
CA ILE A 172 -9.74 -14.63 -1.56
C ILE A 172 -8.62 -15.68 -1.51
N ASN A 173 -7.92 -15.93 -2.61
CA ASN A 173 -6.81 -16.88 -2.62
C ASN A 173 -5.68 -16.48 -1.66
N SER A 174 -5.31 -15.19 -1.62
CA SER A 174 -4.31 -14.71 -0.67
C SER A 174 -4.79 -14.85 0.78
N PHE A 175 -6.05 -14.48 1.04
CA PHE A 175 -6.66 -14.60 2.36
C PHE A 175 -6.75 -16.06 2.83
N MET A 176 -7.15 -16.98 1.96
CA MET A 176 -7.17 -18.43 2.20
C MET A 176 -5.78 -18.97 2.53
N ASN A 177 -4.75 -18.54 1.79
CA ASN A 177 -3.37 -18.94 2.05
C ASN A 177 -2.89 -18.45 3.42
N THR A 178 -3.21 -17.21 3.78
CA THR A 178 -2.91 -16.66 5.10
C THR A 178 -3.66 -17.41 6.20
N PHE A 179 -4.94 -17.72 6.00
CA PHE A 179 -5.76 -18.50 6.95
C PHE A 179 -5.22 -19.92 7.14
N THR A 180 -4.90 -20.62 6.04
CA THR A 180 -4.27 -21.96 6.07
C THR A 180 -2.97 -21.93 6.86
N THR A 181 -2.14 -20.90 6.65
CA THR A 181 -0.91 -20.71 7.41
C THR A 181 -1.21 -20.54 8.90
N ALA A 182 -2.22 -19.74 9.24
CA ALA A 182 -2.65 -19.53 10.62
C ALA A 182 -3.16 -20.80 11.32
N GLN A 183 -3.78 -21.73 10.59
CA GLN A 183 -4.19 -23.04 11.12
C GLN A 183 -3.01 -23.96 11.38
N ARG A 184 -1.97 -23.89 10.53
CA ARG A 184 -0.76 -24.72 10.68
C ARG A 184 0.13 -24.28 11.82
N ILE A 185 0.14 -22.97 12.11
CA ILE A 185 0.89 -22.39 13.24
C ILE A 185 -0.02 -22.22 14.47
N ARG A 186 0.55 -21.93 15.64
CA ARG A 186 -0.20 -21.82 16.90
C ARG A 186 -1.19 -20.63 16.99
N CYS A 187 -1.53 -19.92 15.90
CA CYS A 187 -2.45 -18.77 15.89
C CYS A 187 -3.91 -19.22 16.12
N LYS A 188 -4.31 -20.42 15.64
CA LYS A 188 -5.66 -21.01 15.81
C LYS A 188 -6.82 -20.02 15.56
N MET A 189 -6.77 -19.25 14.48
CA MET A 189 -7.85 -18.32 14.13
C MET A 189 -9.17 -19.10 13.92
N PRO A 190 -10.27 -18.76 14.62
CA PRO A 190 -11.55 -19.42 14.39
C PRO A 190 -12.08 -19.14 12.98
N ALA A 191 -12.65 -20.17 12.32
CA ALA A 191 -13.23 -20.03 10.99
C ALA A 191 -14.36 -19.00 10.94
N PHE A 192 -15.13 -18.89 12.03
CA PHE A 192 -16.15 -17.85 12.19
C PHE A 192 -15.56 -16.44 11.99
N MET A 193 -14.44 -16.14 12.66
CA MET A 193 -13.81 -14.82 12.57
C MET A 193 -13.29 -14.54 11.16
N ALA A 194 -12.64 -15.52 10.54
CA ALA A 194 -12.17 -15.40 9.16
C ALA A 194 -13.35 -15.16 8.18
N THR A 195 -14.48 -15.82 8.40
CA THR A 195 -15.70 -15.62 7.61
C THR A 195 -16.26 -14.21 7.78
N CYS A 196 -16.30 -13.66 9.00
CA CYS A 196 -16.71 -12.28 9.25
C CYS A 196 -15.83 -11.27 8.50
N ILE A 197 -14.51 -11.45 8.53
CA ILE A 197 -13.55 -10.60 7.82
C ILE A 197 -13.76 -10.70 6.29
N LEU A 198 -13.94 -11.91 5.78
CA LEU A 198 -14.23 -12.17 4.37
C LEU A 198 -15.49 -11.42 3.91
N LEU A 199 -16.60 -11.59 4.64
CA LEU A 199 -17.88 -10.97 4.32
C LEU A 199 -17.80 -9.45 4.37
N SER A 200 -17.13 -8.88 5.37
CA SER A 200 -16.93 -7.43 5.50
C SER A 200 -16.19 -6.85 4.30
N ASN A 201 -15.13 -7.53 3.85
CA ASN A 201 -14.34 -7.08 2.71
C ASN A 201 -15.03 -7.21 1.35
N LEU A 202 -16.07 -8.06 1.24
CA LEU A 202 -16.79 -8.30 -0.01
C LEU A 202 -18.18 -7.65 -0.05
N GLU A 203 -18.64 -7.03 1.04
CA GLU A 203 -20.00 -6.52 1.19
C GLU A 203 -20.39 -5.48 0.12
N THR A 204 -19.44 -4.66 -0.31
CA THR A 204 -19.68 -3.63 -1.33
C THR A 204 -19.78 -4.19 -2.75
N GLU A 205 -19.02 -5.25 -3.06
CA GLU A 205 -18.97 -5.85 -4.40
C GLU A 205 -19.97 -6.99 -4.58
N LEU A 206 -20.23 -7.77 -3.53
CA LEU A 206 -21.08 -8.96 -3.54
C LEU A 206 -22.23 -8.91 -2.50
N PRO A 207 -23.01 -7.82 -2.37
CA PRO A 207 -24.01 -7.67 -1.31
C PRO A 207 -25.06 -8.79 -1.32
N THR A 208 -25.50 -9.21 -2.50
CA THR A 208 -26.51 -10.27 -2.66
C THR A 208 -26.02 -11.64 -2.19
N TRP A 209 -24.70 -11.86 -2.16
CA TRP A 209 -24.09 -13.08 -1.64
C TRP A 209 -23.71 -12.94 -0.16
N THR A 210 -23.17 -11.79 0.27
CA THR A 210 -22.73 -11.59 1.66
C THR A 210 -23.89 -11.52 2.66
N THR A 211 -25.00 -10.88 2.31
CA THR A 211 -26.17 -10.70 3.21
C THR A 211 -26.77 -12.03 3.68
N PRO A 212 -27.14 -12.99 2.81
CA PRO A 212 -27.74 -14.25 3.27
C PRO A 212 -26.77 -15.07 4.13
N ILE A 213 -25.47 -15.07 3.82
CA ILE A 213 -24.48 -15.79 4.63
C ILE A 213 -24.35 -15.16 6.01
N ARG A 214 -24.30 -13.82 6.10
CA ARG A 214 -24.20 -13.12 7.38
C ARG A 214 -25.40 -13.41 8.29
N ILE A 215 -26.60 -13.56 7.71
CA ILE A 215 -27.82 -13.97 8.44
C ILE A 215 -27.73 -15.43 8.90
N ALA A 216 -27.14 -16.31 8.08
CA ALA A 216 -27.01 -17.74 8.37
C ALA A 216 -25.85 -18.09 9.32
N LEU A 217 -25.00 -17.13 9.70
CA LEU A 217 -23.88 -17.39 10.61
C LEU A 217 -24.38 -17.87 11.99
N PRO A 218 -23.72 -18.87 12.61
CA PRO A 218 -24.15 -19.45 13.88
C PRO A 218 -23.74 -18.56 15.07
N LEU A 219 -24.33 -17.37 15.19
CA LEU A 219 -23.96 -16.39 16.23
C LEU A 219 -24.08 -16.93 17.66
N ALA A 220 -25.03 -17.84 17.90
CA ALA A 220 -25.21 -18.48 19.20
C ALA A 220 -24.11 -19.50 19.53
N ASN A 221 -23.54 -20.17 18.52
CA ASN A 221 -22.49 -21.18 18.68
C ASN A 221 -21.40 -21.00 17.59
N PRO A 222 -20.56 -19.96 17.67
CA PRO A 222 -19.58 -19.63 16.62
C PRO A 222 -18.59 -20.75 16.30
N ASP A 223 -18.26 -21.59 17.29
CA ASP A 223 -17.32 -22.71 17.17
C ASP A 223 -17.84 -23.87 16.29
N THR A 224 -19.13 -23.86 15.94
CA THR A 224 -19.73 -24.85 15.03
C THR A 224 -19.35 -24.65 13.57
N LEU A 225 -18.94 -23.43 13.20
CA LEU A 225 -18.48 -23.12 11.84
C LEU A 225 -17.06 -23.67 11.67
N THR A 226 -16.90 -24.64 10.77
CA THR A 226 -15.64 -25.33 10.58
C THR A 226 -14.74 -24.63 9.55
N ASN A 227 -13.46 -25.00 9.53
CA ASN A 227 -12.54 -24.54 8.48
C ASN A 227 -13.02 -24.95 7.08
N THR A 228 -13.70 -26.10 6.95
CA THR A 228 -14.29 -26.57 5.69
C THR A 228 -15.41 -25.65 5.22
N ASP A 229 -16.28 -25.19 6.13
CA ASP A 229 -17.35 -24.25 5.81
C ASP A 229 -16.76 -22.92 5.32
N PHE A 230 -15.71 -22.44 5.98
CA PHE A 230 -14.99 -21.25 5.54
C PHE A 230 -14.43 -21.39 4.11
N TYR A 231 -13.77 -22.51 3.79
CA TYR A 231 -13.26 -22.72 2.44
C TYR A 231 -14.38 -22.82 1.40
N LYS A 232 -15.50 -23.44 1.75
CA LYS A 232 -16.70 -23.47 0.89
C LYS A 232 -17.22 -22.06 0.59
N TYR A 233 -17.31 -21.19 1.60
CA TYR A 233 -17.69 -19.79 1.37
C TYR A 233 -16.69 -19.05 0.48
N CYS A 234 -15.40 -19.34 0.60
CA CYS A 234 -14.39 -18.78 -0.29
C CYS A 234 -14.61 -19.20 -1.75
N ASP A 235 -14.85 -20.49 -2.00
CA ASP A 235 -15.10 -21.02 -3.34
C ASP A 235 -16.38 -20.44 -3.96
N GLU A 236 -17.45 -20.33 -3.17
CA GLU A 236 -18.72 -19.72 -3.59
C GLU A 236 -18.55 -18.24 -3.95
N ALA A 237 -17.77 -17.50 -3.16
CA ALA A 237 -17.46 -16.09 -3.43
C ALA A 237 -16.65 -15.90 -4.71
N ILE A 238 -15.66 -16.77 -4.97
CA ILE A 238 -14.88 -16.78 -6.22
C ILE A 238 -15.81 -17.03 -7.41
N ALA A 239 -16.65 -18.06 -7.33
CA ALA A 239 -17.59 -18.39 -8.40
C ALA A 239 -18.58 -17.24 -8.68
N THR A 240 -19.08 -16.60 -7.62
CA THR A 240 -19.99 -15.45 -7.72
C THR A 240 -19.29 -14.24 -8.36
N GLY A 241 -18.07 -13.92 -7.94
CA GLY A 241 -17.27 -12.84 -8.50
C GLY A 241 -16.99 -13.04 -9.99
N ASN A 242 -16.52 -14.23 -10.38
CA ASN A 242 -16.29 -14.57 -11.78
C ASN A 242 -17.58 -14.50 -12.61
N GLY A 243 -18.71 -14.88 -12.03
CA GLY A 243 -20.02 -14.79 -12.67
C GLY A 243 -20.47 -13.34 -12.93
N LEU A 244 -20.12 -12.40 -12.05
CA LEU A 244 -20.37 -10.98 -12.27
C LEU A 244 -19.46 -10.40 -13.36
N ASP A 245 -18.18 -10.77 -13.36
CA ASP A 245 -17.25 -10.36 -14.41
C ASP A 245 -17.74 -10.86 -15.78
N ALA A 246 -18.17 -12.11 -15.87
CA ALA A 246 -18.76 -12.68 -17.08
C ALA A 246 -20.08 -11.99 -17.49
N LYS A 247 -20.96 -11.64 -16.52
CA LYS A 247 -22.20 -10.91 -16.79
C LYS A 247 -21.94 -9.46 -17.21
N HIS A 248 -20.94 -8.79 -16.65
CA HIS A 248 -20.54 -7.45 -17.09
C HIS A 248 -19.96 -7.48 -18.51
N LEU A 249 -19.22 -8.53 -18.86
CA LEU A 249 -18.75 -8.77 -20.23
C LEU A 249 -19.90 -9.11 -21.19
N ALA A 250 -20.88 -9.91 -20.76
CA ALA A 250 -22.04 -10.32 -21.57
C ALA A 250 -23.11 -9.23 -21.72
N ALA A 251 -23.37 -8.42 -20.69
CA ALA A 251 -24.26 -7.26 -20.77
C ALA A 251 -23.67 -6.12 -21.61
N SER A 252 -22.36 -6.17 -21.87
CA SER A 252 -21.67 -5.29 -22.82
C SER A 252 -21.69 -5.84 -24.26
N ALA A 253 -22.30 -7.01 -24.51
CA ALA A 253 -22.48 -7.56 -25.85
C ALA A 253 -23.73 -6.93 -26.53
N PRO A 254 -23.65 -6.53 -27.81
CA PRO A 254 -24.74 -5.83 -28.46
C PRO A 254 -25.94 -6.75 -28.70
N ILE A 255 -27.11 -6.37 -28.19
CA ILE A 255 -28.40 -7.00 -28.51
C ILE A 255 -28.79 -6.56 -29.93
N ILE A 256 -28.79 -7.49 -30.88
CA ILE A 256 -29.32 -7.24 -32.22
C ILE A 256 -30.86 -7.28 -32.12
N GLN A 257 -31.48 -6.10 -32.01
CA GLN A 257 -32.89 -5.92 -32.34
C GLN A 257 -33.00 -5.17 -33.66
N ALA A 258 -33.65 -5.81 -34.64
CA ALA A 258 -33.97 -5.23 -35.93
C ALA A 258 -35.16 -4.27 -35.80
N SER A 259 -34.94 -2.97 -36.02
CA SER A 259 -35.72 -2.14 -36.95
C SER A 259 -35.38 -0.64 -36.85
N ALA A 260 -34.92 -0.11 -38.00
CA ALA A 260 -35.11 1.22 -38.59
C ALA A 260 -35.00 2.52 -37.73
N ALA A 261 -33.85 3.19 -37.82
CA ALA A 261 -33.66 4.48 -38.51
C ALA A 261 -32.17 4.88 -38.44
N PRO A 262 -31.56 5.45 -39.51
CA PRO A 262 -30.13 5.66 -39.56
C PRO A 262 -29.74 6.83 -38.67
N ARG A 263 -29.10 6.54 -37.53
CA ARG A 263 -28.27 7.52 -36.85
C ARG A 263 -26.82 7.24 -37.22
N ASP A 264 -26.19 8.28 -37.73
CA ASP A 264 -24.82 8.39 -38.23
C ASP A 264 -23.81 7.72 -37.27
N ILE A 265 -23.47 6.45 -37.54
CA ILE A 265 -22.44 5.71 -36.80
C ILE A 265 -21.10 6.18 -37.36
N LYS A 266 -20.55 7.25 -36.79
CA LYS A 266 -19.10 7.48 -36.83
C LYS A 266 -18.44 6.38 -35.99
N SER A 267 -17.98 5.38 -36.72
CA SER A 267 -17.53 4.07 -36.30
C SER A 267 -16.56 4.05 -35.12
N ASP A 268 -16.85 3.12 -34.21
CA ASP A 268 -16.02 2.51 -33.16
C ASP A 268 -14.81 1.72 -33.77
N HIS A 269 -14.13 2.31 -34.76
CA HIS A 269 -13.06 1.67 -35.53
C HIS A 269 -11.80 1.43 -34.69
N TRP A 270 -11.64 2.12 -33.56
CA TRP A 270 -10.47 1.98 -32.71
C TRP A 270 -10.46 0.61 -32.00
N LYS A 271 -11.62 0.11 -31.52
CA LYS A 271 -11.73 -1.13 -30.75
C LYS A 271 -11.28 -2.40 -31.50
N LYS A 272 -11.33 -2.42 -32.83
CA LYS A 272 -10.85 -3.58 -33.61
C LYS A 272 -9.33 -3.62 -33.79
N ARG A 273 -8.61 -2.52 -33.56
CA ARG A 273 -7.14 -2.45 -33.73
C ARG A 273 -6.38 -2.63 -32.43
N THR A 274 -7.04 -2.42 -31.29
CA THR A 274 -6.43 -2.45 -29.95
C THR A 274 -6.19 -3.85 -29.42
N PHE A 275 -6.96 -4.85 -29.85
CA PHE A 275 -6.82 -6.24 -29.38
C PHE A 275 -5.89 -7.07 -30.28
N PRO A 276 -5.10 -7.99 -29.70
CA PRO A 276 -4.26 -8.91 -30.47
C PRO A 276 -5.12 -9.76 -31.42
N GLU A 277 -4.65 -9.94 -32.65
CA GLU A 277 -5.26 -10.89 -33.58
C GLU A 277 -5.15 -12.33 -33.02
N PRO A 278 -6.11 -13.21 -33.33
CA PRO A 278 -6.07 -14.61 -32.86
C PRO A 278 -4.74 -15.28 -33.21
N GLY A 279 -4.01 -15.74 -32.20
CA GLY A 279 -2.71 -16.42 -32.36
C GLY A 279 -1.47 -15.53 -32.17
N ILE A 280 -1.63 -14.23 -31.96
CA ILE A 280 -0.52 -13.32 -31.60
C ILE A 280 -0.53 -13.12 -30.08
N SER A 281 0.64 -13.23 -29.44
CA SER A 281 0.75 -12.96 -28.00
C SER A 281 0.42 -11.48 -27.69
N PRO A 282 -0.19 -11.18 -26.53
CA PRO A 282 -0.41 -9.80 -26.11
C PRO A 282 0.86 -8.94 -26.15
N GLU A 283 2.01 -9.53 -25.82
CA GLU A 283 3.33 -8.89 -25.80
C GLU A 283 3.81 -8.51 -27.21
N ASP A 284 3.67 -9.41 -28.18
CA ASP A 284 4.06 -9.17 -29.58
C ASP A 284 3.16 -8.13 -30.24
N HIS A 285 1.87 -8.13 -29.90
CA HIS A 285 0.92 -7.13 -30.35
C HIS A 285 1.27 -5.74 -29.80
N VAL A 286 1.60 -5.62 -28.51
CA VAL A 286 2.05 -4.36 -27.90
C VAL A 286 3.36 -3.87 -28.53
N ALA A 287 4.30 -4.77 -28.82
CA ALA A 287 5.55 -4.42 -29.48
C ALA A 287 5.32 -3.89 -30.91
N LYS A 288 4.42 -4.53 -31.67
CA LYS A 288 4.01 -4.07 -33.01
C LYS A 288 3.35 -2.69 -32.97
N MET A 289 2.47 -2.44 -32.01
CA MET A 289 1.78 -1.16 -31.86
C MET A 289 2.71 -0.02 -31.40
N ARG A 290 3.71 -0.33 -30.57
CA ARG A 290 4.74 0.64 -30.16
C ARG A 290 5.60 1.11 -31.34
N ASN A 291 5.89 0.21 -32.27
CA ASN A 291 6.75 0.46 -33.42
C ASN A 291 6.00 0.93 -34.68
N GLN A 292 4.68 1.15 -34.59
CA GLN A 292 3.87 1.58 -35.73
C GLN A 292 4.27 2.98 -36.23
N GLN A 293 4.41 3.13 -37.56
CA GLN A 293 4.62 4.42 -38.22
C GLN A 293 3.44 4.76 -39.14
N PRO A 294 2.99 6.03 -39.18
CA PRO A 294 3.46 7.15 -38.36
C PRO A 294 2.99 7.00 -36.91
N GLN A 295 3.77 7.53 -35.95
CA GLN A 295 3.44 7.52 -34.52
C GLN A 295 2.22 8.37 -34.17
N GLN A 296 1.86 9.31 -35.05
CA GLN A 296 0.68 10.16 -34.95
C GLN A 296 -0.02 10.26 -36.30
N LEU A 297 -1.35 10.28 -36.27
CA LEU A 297 -2.20 10.58 -37.41
C LEU A 297 -3.04 11.81 -37.04
N ASP A 298 -2.97 12.89 -37.82
CA ASP A 298 -3.70 14.13 -37.57
C ASP A 298 -3.49 14.71 -36.15
N ARG A 299 -2.21 14.81 -35.73
CA ARG A 299 -1.76 15.27 -34.39
C ARG A 299 -2.31 14.45 -33.20
N LYS A 300 -2.89 13.28 -33.46
CA LYS A 300 -3.38 12.33 -32.47
C LYS A 300 -2.52 11.07 -32.49
N CYS A 301 -2.36 10.43 -31.34
CA CYS A 301 -1.66 9.16 -31.21
C CYS A 301 -2.22 8.14 -32.20
N ALA A 302 -1.36 7.45 -32.96
CA ALA A 302 -1.81 6.48 -33.96
C ALA A 302 -2.51 5.24 -33.34
N TYR A 303 -2.31 5.01 -32.05
CA TYR A 303 -2.92 3.92 -31.29
C TYR A 303 -4.20 4.33 -30.54
N CYS A 304 -4.12 5.30 -29.62
CA CYS A 304 -5.27 5.68 -28.78
C CYS A 304 -6.07 6.86 -29.34
N HIS A 305 -5.62 7.49 -30.43
CA HIS A 305 -6.26 8.63 -31.08
C HIS A 305 -6.49 9.87 -30.19
N ILE A 306 -5.81 9.95 -29.05
CA ILE A 306 -5.77 11.13 -28.19
C ILE A 306 -4.63 12.05 -28.64
N GLY A 307 -4.88 13.37 -28.63
CA GLY A 307 -3.87 14.38 -28.96
C GLY A 307 -2.74 14.48 -27.94
N GLY A 308 -1.60 15.04 -28.36
CA GLY A 308 -0.53 15.44 -27.44
C GLY A 308 0.55 14.38 -27.17
N HIS A 309 0.45 13.17 -27.74
CA HIS A 309 1.50 12.15 -27.65
C HIS A 309 1.48 11.21 -28.86
N GLY A 310 2.57 10.46 -29.07
CA GLY A 310 2.67 9.39 -30.07
C GLY A 310 2.61 7.99 -29.43
N SER A 311 2.36 6.95 -30.22
CA SER A 311 2.16 5.58 -29.71
C SER A 311 3.34 5.04 -28.88
N LEU A 312 4.57 5.46 -29.18
CA LEU A 312 5.79 5.04 -28.50
C LEU A 312 5.90 5.49 -27.03
N VAL A 313 5.32 6.65 -26.71
CA VAL A 313 5.31 7.23 -25.37
C VAL A 313 3.98 7.02 -24.64
N TYR A 314 3.06 6.25 -25.23
CA TYR A 314 1.76 5.99 -24.64
C TYR A 314 1.87 4.96 -23.50
N TYR A 315 1.42 5.34 -22.31
CA TYR A 315 1.60 4.56 -21.07
C TYR A 315 0.94 3.17 -21.05
N HIS A 316 -0.10 2.95 -21.86
CA HIS A 316 -0.67 1.60 -22.02
C HIS A 316 0.27 0.69 -22.83
N LEU A 317 0.98 1.23 -23.83
CA LEU A 317 1.94 0.49 -24.66
C LEU A 317 3.36 0.46 -24.08
N ASN A 318 3.69 1.38 -23.18
CA ASN A 318 5.01 1.48 -22.57
C ASN A 318 4.94 1.56 -21.03
N PRO A 319 4.86 0.41 -20.34
CA PRO A 319 4.77 0.36 -18.88
C PRO A 319 5.94 1.03 -18.16
N SER A 320 7.13 1.05 -18.77
CA SER A 320 8.34 1.63 -18.19
C SER A 320 8.30 3.16 -18.08
N LEU A 321 7.42 3.82 -18.84
CA LEU A 321 7.24 5.27 -18.81
C LEU A 321 6.11 5.71 -17.88
N ARG A 322 5.41 4.78 -17.21
CA ARG A 322 4.27 5.10 -16.33
C ARG A 322 4.75 5.89 -15.10
N PRO A 323 4.20 7.09 -14.83
CA PRO A 323 4.47 7.76 -13.57
C PRO A 323 3.89 6.96 -12.38
N PRO A 324 4.44 7.11 -11.15
CA PRO A 324 4.07 6.29 -9.99
C PRO A 324 2.58 6.30 -9.60
N HIS A 325 1.87 7.38 -9.95
CA HIS A 325 0.44 7.59 -9.69
C HIS A 325 -0.44 7.29 -10.92
N TRP A 326 0.13 6.76 -11.99
CA TRP A 326 -0.60 6.44 -13.20
C TRP A 326 -1.59 5.30 -12.96
N LYS A 327 -2.86 5.54 -13.30
CA LYS A 327 -3.92 4.53 -13.29
C LYS A 327 -4.48 4.39 -14.70
N PRO A 328 -4.69 3.16 -15.20
CA PRO A 328 -5.32 2.96 -16.50
C PRO A 328 -6.74 3.52 -16.48
N THR A 329 -7.08 4.35 -17.46
CA THR A 329 -8.44 4.86 -17.61
C THR A 329 -9.31 3.73 -18.17
N ARG A 330 -10.46 3.45 -17.55
CA ARG A 330 -11.37 2.40 -18.04
C ARG A 330 -11.82 2.71 -19.47
N GLY A 331 -11.61 1.76 -20.38
CA GLY A 331 -12.10 1.83 -21.75
C GLY A 331 -11.07 2.20 -22.82
N LEU A 332 -9.77 2.00 -22.57
CA LEU A 332 -8.69 2.00 -23.58
C LEU A 332 -7.81 0.76 -23.46
#